data_AF-A0A9E1II08-F1
#
_entry.id   AF-A0A9E1II08-F1
#
_cell.length_a   1.000
_cell.length_b   1.000
_cell.length_c   1.000
_cell.angle_alpha   90.00
_cell.angle_beta   90.00
_cell.angle_gamma   90.00
#
_symmetry.space_group_name_H-M   'P 1'
#
loop_
_entity.id
_entity.type
_entity.pdbx_description
1 polymer ?
#
loop_
_entity_poly.entity_id
_entity_poly.type
_entity_poly.pdbx_seq_one_letter_code
_entity_poly.pdbx_strand_id
1 'polypeptide(L)'
;MAVPIWLRITEKDNDWLVSVGDGQTRPAEGVLAATTVEKLRDTIDSLLGKVPAVVLAGRDTARTRREEEAGRVLGDALATSSALANRLAYLFGLARGRDECPILIVDSEVGLVRTMPWELLAFENQPIEGTGGVIARLSAGKQLRLKPVKQRLAVLSWCPTADEAVCSQRIADLARLAEEWGLVWVNVEKSLPDNAALVLHIVCHGRRVAHEVQLMLQGGEQALGTATHIML
;
A
#
# COMPACT_ATOMS: atom_id res chain seq x y z
N MET A 1 -7.03 -8.92 16.73
CA MET A 1 -5.84 -9.25 15.91
C MET A 1 -6.14 -8.87 14.47
N ALA A 2 -5.19 -8.62 13.58
CA ALA A 2 -5.58 -8.35 12.19
C ALA A 2 -5.99 -9.66 11.48
N VAL A 3 -6.89 -9.57 10.48
CA VAL A 3 -7.23 -10.72 9.62
C VAL A 3 -6.42 -10.60 8.33
N PRO A 4 -5.35 -11.41 8.13
CA PRO A 4 -4.58 -11.37 6.90
C PRO A 4 -5.37 -12.05 5.78
N ILE A 5 -5.50 -11.35 4.66
CA ILE A 5 -6.09 -11.83 3.40
C ILE A 5 -4.96 -11.87 2.38
N TRP A 6 -4.57 -13.06 1.96
CA TRP A 6 -3.52 -13.25 0.97
C TRP A 6 -4.12 -13.23 -0.43
N LEU A 7 -3.69 -12.28 -1.26
CA LEU A 7 -3.92 -12.24 -2.70
C LEU A 7 -2.59 -12.57 -3.39
N ARG A 8 -2.43 -13.83 -3.81
CA ARG A 8 -1.26 -14.27 -4.57
C ARG A 8 -1.57 -14.26 -6.05
N ILE A 9 -0.69 -13.67 -6.83
CA ILE A 9 -0.84 -13.61 -8.28
C ILE A 9 0.47 -14.04 -8.92
N THR A 10 0.41 -15.11 -9.69
CA THR A 10 1.53 -15.58 -10.51
C THR A 10 1.19 -15.45 -11.99
N GLU A 11 2.19 -15.10 -12.79
CA GLU A 11 2.05 -14.96 -14.23
C GLU A 11 2.51 -16.24 -14.91
N LYS A 12 1.67 -16.80 -15.78
CA LYS A 12 2.00 -17.99 -16.58
C LYS A 12 1.42 -17.82 -17.98
N ASP A 13 2.27 -17.84 -19.00
CA ASP A 13 1.87 -17.69 -20.40
C ASP A 13 1.04 -16.40 -20.65
N ASN A 14 1.37 -15.31 -19.92
CA ASN A 14 0.63 -14.04 -19.84
C ASN A 14 -0.74 -14.09 -19.15
N ASP A 15 -1.23 -15.27 -18.76
CA ASP A 15 -2.38 -15.38 -17.87
C ASP A 15 -1.97 -15.10 -16.42
N TRP A 16 -2.89 -14.54 -15.64
CA TRP A 16 -2.70 -14.41 -14.20
C TRP A 16 -3.45 -15.52 -13.47
N LEU A 17 -2.69 -16.33 -12.75
CA LEU A 17 -3.21 -17.29 -11.79
C LEU A 17 -3.36 -16.58 -10.45
N VAL A 18 -4.61 -16.40 -10.03
CA VAL A 18 -4.96 -15.64 -8.82
C VAL A 18 -5.41 -16.61 -7.74
N SER A 19 -4.90 -16.42 -6.52
CA SER A 19 -5.24 -17.21 -5.35
C SER A 19 -5.58 -16.30 -4.18
N VAL A 20 -6.74 -16.52 -3.53
CA VAL A 20 -7.19 -15.77 -2.36
C VAL A 20 -7.35 -16.69 -1.15
N GLY A 21 -6.69 -16.37 -0.04
CA GLY A 21 -6.73 -17.20 1.18
C GLY A 21 -6.43 -16.44 2.47
N ASP A 22 -6.47 -17.15 3.59
CA ASP A 22 -6.11 -16.66 4.93
C ASP A 22 -4.82 -17.32 5.47
N GLY A 23 -4.20 -18.19 4.67
CA GLY A 23 -3.04 -19.01 5.06
C GLY A 23 -3.37 -20.17 6.01
N GLN A 24 -4.63 -20.35 6.41
CA GLN A 24 -5.10 -21.40 7.32
C GLN A 24 -5.98 -22.44 6.61
N THR A 25 -6.78 -21.99 5.65
CA THR A 25 -7.72 -22.82 4.88
C THR A 25 -7.32 -22.88 3.42
N ARG A 26 -7.93 -23.82 2.67
CA ARG A 26 -7.69 -23.94 1.22
C ARG A 26 -8.05 -22.62 0.54
N PRO A 27 -7.14 -22.02 -0.26
CA PRO A 27 -7.45 -20.79 -0.97
C PRO A 27 -8.45 -21.04 -2.11
N ALA A 28 -9.17 -19.99 -2.50
CA ALA A 28 -9.90 -19.98 -3.76
C ALA A 28 -8.96 -19.59 -4.89
N GLU A 29 -9.13 -20.17 -6.06
CA GLU A 29 -8.26 -19.95 -7.22
C GLU A 29 -9.10 -19.51 -8.43
N GLY A 30 -8.49 -18.72 -9.30
CA GLY A 30 -9.08 -18.29 -10.55
C GLY A 30 -8.01 -17.89 -11.56
N VAL A 31 -8.41 -17.76 -12.82
CA VAL A 31 -7.52 -17.39 -13.92
C VAL A 31 -8.06 -16.15 -14.60
N LEU A 32 -7.22 -15.14 -14.78
CA LEU A 32 -7.47 -14.03 -15.67
C LEU A 32 -6.68 -14.26 -16.96
N ALA A 33 -7.40 -14.44 -18.05
CA ALA A 33 -6.79 -14.65 -19.36
C ALA A 33 -5.96 -13.43 -19.79
N ALA A 34 -4.88 -13.67 -20.53
CA ALA A 34 -3.95 -12.66 -21.03
C ALA A 34 -4.66 -11.47 -21.69
N THR A 35 -5.68 -11.74 -22.53
CA THR A 35 -6.45 -10.68 -23.19
C THR A 35 -7.24 -9.80 -22.22
N THR A 36 -7.68 -10.35 -21.10
CA THR A 36 -8.34 -9.60 -20.02
C THR A 36 -7.31 -8.79 -19.25
N VAL A 37 -6.15 -9.38 -18.96
CA VAL A 37 -5.02 -8.71 -18.29
C VAL A 37 -4.52 -7.51 -19.10
N GLU A 38 -4.34 -7.65 -20.41
CA GLU A 38 -3.91 -6.56 -21.28
C GLU A 38 -4.94 -5.41 -21.29
N LYS A 39 -6.23 -5.74 -21.46
CA LYS A 39 -7.30 -4.73 -21.41
C LYS A 39 -7.38 -4.03 -20.06
N LEU A 40 -7.21 -4.80 -18.98
CA LEU A 40 -7.20 -4.28 -17.62
C LEU A 40 -6.09 -3.24 -17.45
N ARG A 41 -4.86 -3.59 -17.86
CA ARG A 41 -3.70 -2.69 -17.82
C ARG A 41 -3.97 -1.42 -18.63
N ASP A 42 -4.34 -1.56 -19.90
CA ASP A 42 -4.52 -0.42 -20.80
C ASP A 42 -5.62 0.53 -20.29
N THR A 43 -6.68 -0.02 -19.68
CA THR A 43 -7.75 0.77 -19.05
C THR A 43 -7.22 1.55 -17.86
N ILE A 44 -6.48 0.91 -16.96
CA ILE A 44 -5.93 1.54 -15.76
C ILE A 44 -4.88 2.61 -16.12
N ASP A 45 -4.01 2.31 -17.07
CA ASP A 45 -3.00 3.26 -17.56
C ASP A 45 -3.67 4.49 -18.18
N SER A 46 -4.76 4.30 -18.94
CA SER A 46 -5.55 5.40 -19.49
C SER A 46 -6.26 6.24 -18.41
N LEU A 47 -6.76 5.61 -17.34
CA LEU A 47 -7.43 6.30 -16.25
C LEU A 47 -6.45 7.12 -15.42
N LEU A 48 -5.32 6.52 -15.02
CA LEU A 48 -4.36 7.16 -14.13
C LEU A 48 -3.45 8.15 -14.88
N GLY A 49 -3.15 7.87 -16.14
CA GLY A 49 -2.30 8.71 -16.99
C GLY A 49 -0.96 9.04 -16.33
N LYS A 50 -0.38 10.19 -16.69
CA LYS A 50 0.82 10.69 -16.02
C LYS A 50 0.44 11.37 -14.70
N VAL A 51 1.10 10.96 -13.62
CA VAL A 51 1.01 11.62 -12.31
C VAL A 51 1.42 13.10 -12.46
N PRO A 52 0.53 14.08 -12.25
CA PRO A 52 0.90 15.49 -12.20
C PRO A 52 1.96 15.78 -11.14
N ALA A 53 2.81 16.76 -11.40
CA ALA A 53 3.94 17.11 -10.52
C ALA A 53 3.50 17.61 -9.13
N VAL A 54 2.27 18.13 -9.01
CA VAL A 54 1.68 18.62 -7.77
C VAL A 54 0.22 18.19 -7.72
N VAL A 55 -0.20 17.63 -6.58
CA VAL A 55 -1.60 17.35 -6.25
C VAL A 55 -1.96 18.24 -5.07
N LEU A 56 -2.99 19.06 -5.23
CA LEU A 56 -3.48 19.95 -4.18
C LEU A 56 -4.80 19.41 -3.65
N ALA A 57 -4.86 19.11 -2.36
CA ALA A 57 -6.07 18.63 -1.70
C ALA A 57 -7.24 19.60 -1.95
N GLY A 58 -8.38 19.06 -2.38
CA GLY A 58 -9.58 19.84 -2.71
C GLY A 58 -9.58 20.42 -4.13
N ARG A 59 -8.51 20.24 -4.91
CA ARG A 59 -8.44 20.53 -6.35
C ARG A 59 -8.12 19.30 -7.19
N ASP A 60 -8.16 18.14 -6.56
CA ASP A 60 -7.81 16.83 -7.08
C ASP A 60 -9.02 15.93 -7.32
N THR A 61 -10.25 16.43 -7.17
CA THR A 61 -11.48 15.65 -7.30
C THR A 61 -11.57 14.84 -8.60
N ALA A 62 -11.17 15.42 -9.73
CA ALA A 62 -11.18 14.71 -11.02
C ALA A 62 -10.18 13.54 -11.04
N ARG A 63 -9.06 13.68 -10.32
CA ARG A 63 -8.06 12.63 -10.17
C ARG A 63 -8.56 11.55 -9.20
N THR A 64 -9.08 11.95 -8.03
CA THR A 64 -9.67 11.01 -7.06
C THR A 64 -10.72 10.13 -7.72
N ARG A 65 -11.62 10.70 -8.54
CA ARG A 65 -12.61 9.92 -9.30
C ARG A 65 -12.00 8.90 -10.25
N ARG A 66 -10.89 9.25 -10.92
CA ARG A 66 -10.19 8.33 -11.83
C ARG A 66 -9.46 7.23 -11.06
N GLU A 67 -8.91 7.54 -9.89
CA GLU A 67 -8.30 6.56 -8.98
C GLU A 67 -9.36 5.59 -8.43
N GLU A 68 -10.53 6.09 -8.00
CA GLU A 68 -11.68 5.29 -7.61
C GLU A 68 -12.20 4.40 -8.76
N GLU A 69 -12.21 4.93 -9.99
CA GLU A 69 -12.59 4.16 -11.18
C GLU A 69 -11.57 3.07 -11.51
N ALA A 70 -10.27 3.38 -11.48
CA ALA A 70 -9.22 2.38 -11.66
C ALA A 70 -9.30 1.28 -10.59
N GLY A 71 -9.60 1.67 -9.35
CA GLY A 71 -9.85 0.75 -8.24
C GLY A 71 -11.02 -0.19 -8.46
N ARG A 72 -12.15 0.32 -8.98
CA ARG A 72 -13.31 -0.50 -9.36
C ARG A 72 -12.99 -1.46 -10.49
N VAL A 73 -12.29 -1.00 -11.53
CA VAL A 73 -11.88 -1.85 -12.66
C VAL A 73 -10.98 -3.00 -12.18
N LEU A 74 -10.05 -2.75 -11.25
CA LEU A 74 -9.25 -3.80 -10.60
C LEU A 74 -10.11 -4.79 -9.81
N GLY A 75 -11.04 -4.28 -9.00
CA GLY A 75 -11.96 -5.08 -8.20
C GLY A 75 -12.84 -6.00 -9.04
N ASP A 76 -13.43 -5.45 -10.10
CA ASP A 76 -14.28 -6.16 -11.03
C ASP A 76 -13.52 -7.27 -11.75
N ALA A 77 -12.26 -7.03 -12.12
CA ALA A 77 -11.40 -8.04 -12.70
C ALA A 77 -11.19 -9.22 -11.75
N LEU A 78 -10.92 -8.99 -10.45
CA LEU A 78 -10.81 -10.08 -9.47
C LEU A 78 -12.16 -10.79 -9.25
N ALA A 79 -13.27 -10.08 -9.39
CA ALA A 79 -14.62 -10.60 -9.19
C ALA A 79 -15.16 -11.43 -10.37
N THR A 80 -14.49 -11.46 -11.53
CA THR A 80 -14.95 -12.29 -12.67
C THR A 80 -14.95 -13.79 -12.35
N SER A 81 -14.13 -14.22 -11.39
CA SER A 81 -14.22 -15.55 -10.79
C SER A 81 -15.13 -15.48 -9.56
N SER A 82 -16.28 -16.14 -9.63
CA SER A 82 -17.20 -16.24 -8.49
C SER A 82 -16.56 -16.87 -7.26
N ALA A 83 -15.61 -17.80 -7.45
CA ALA A 83 -14.86 -18.40 -6.36
C ALA A 83 -13.96 -17.39 -5.64
N LEU A 84 -13.26 -16.53 -6.39
CA LEU A 84 -12.43 -15.47 -5.81
C LEU A 84 -13.29 -14.41 -5.12
N ALA A 85 -14.35 -13.96 -5.79
CA ALA A 85 -15.28 -12.95 -5.26
C ALA A 85 -15.89 -13.39 -3.92
N ASN A 86 -16.44 -14.62 -3.87
CA ASN A 86 -17.04 -15.17 -2.66
C ASN A 86 -16.01 -15.33 -1.54
N ARG A 87 -14.78 -15.70 -1.87
CA ARG A 87 -13.72 -15.88 -0.88
C ARG A 87 -13.24 -14.55 -0.30
N LEU A 88 -13.07 -13.52 -1.13
CA LEU A 88 -12.79 -12.16 -0.66
C LEU A 88 -13.93 -11.65 0.24
N ALA A 89 -15.18 -11.78 -0.21
CA ALA A 89 -16.35 -11.37 0.57
C ALA A 89 -16.42 -12.04 1.94
N TYR A 90 -16.20 -13.35 1.97
CA TYR A 90 -16.15 -14.10 3.23
C TYR A 90 -15.06 -13.58 4.16
N LEU A 91 -13.82 -13.36 3.66
CA LEU A 91 -12.70 -12.93 4.50
C LEU A 91 -12.84 -11.49 5.01
N PHE A 92 -13.31 -10.58 4.16
CA PHE A 92 -13.66 -9.22 4.60
C PHE A 92 -14.81 -9.23 5.59
N GLY A 93 -15.86 -10.03 5.34
CA GLY A 93 -16.98 -10.20 6.27
C GLY A 93 -16.55 -10.80 7.62
N LEU A 94 -15.60 -11.73 7.60
CA LEU A 94 -15.02 -12.32 8.82
C LEU A 94 -14.27 -11.27 9.65
N ALA A 95 -13.46 -10.43 9.00
CA ALA A 95 -12.75 -9.33 9.66
C ALA A 95 -13.72 -8.33 10.31
N ARG A 96 -14.74 -7.89 9.54
CA ARG A 96 -15.81 -7.02 10.05
C ARG A 96 -16.55 -7.65 11.24
N GLY A 97 -16.92 -8.93 11.14
CA GLY A 97 -17.61 -9.66 12.21
C GLY A 97 -16.79 -9.84 13.49
N ARG A 98 -15.47 -9.66 13.42
CA ARG A 98 -14.55 -9.73 14.57
C ARG A 98 -14.11 -8.36 15.08
N ASP A 99 -14.56 -7.26 14.46
CA ASP A 99 -14.05 -5.91 14.70
C ASP A 99 -12.52 -5.83 14.52
N GLU A 100 -12.04 -6.51 13.48
CA GLU A 100 -10.61 -6.61 13.15
C GLU A 100 -10.33 -5.91 11.81
N CYS A 101 -9.22 -5.18 11.73
CA CYS A 101 -8.76 -4.56 10.48
C CYS A 101 -8.37 -5.66 9.47
N PRO A 102 -9.00 -5.73 8.28
CA PRO A 102 -8.56 -6.63 7.22
C PRO A 102 -7.28 -6.11 6.58
N ILE A 103 -6.27 -6.98 6.47
CA ILE A 103 -5.00 -6.66 5.80
C ILE A 103 -4.92 -7.50 4.53
N LEU A 104 -5.11 -6.87 3.37
CA LEU A 104 -4.91 -7.51 2.08
C LEU A 104 -3.42 -7.50 1.71
N ILE A 105 -2.78 -8.66 1.80
CA ILE A 105 -1.40 -8.89 1.44
C ILE A 105 -1.35 -9.31 -0.02
N VAL A 106 -0.83 -8.45 -0.88
CA VAL A 106 -0.64 -8.73 -2.31
C VAL A 106 0.76 -9.29 -2.52
N ASP A 107 0.81 -10.55 -2.93
CA ASP A 107 2.01 -11.29 -3.23
C ASP A 107 2.13 -11.45 -4.76
N SER A 108 2.96 -10.61 -5.37
CA SER A 108 3.21 -10.58 -6.80
C SER A 108 4.70 -10.77 -7.06
N GLU A 109 5.09 -11.95 -7.51
CA GLU A 109 6.50 -12.34 -7.55
C GLU A 109 7.29 -11.56 -8.62
N VAL A 110 6.71 -11.29 -9.79
CA VAL A 110 7.40 -10.65 -10.94
C VAL A 110 6.43 -9.97 -11.92
N GLY A 111 6.98 -9.21 -12.86
CA GLY A 111 6.30 -8.81 -14.10
C GLY A 111 5.28 -7.68 -13.98
N LEU A 112 4.30 -7.69 -14.89
CA LEU A 112 3.26 -6.67 -15.02
C LEU A 112 2.33 -6.61 -13.79
N VAL A 113 2.12 -7.75 -13.13
CA VAL A 113 1.33 -7.84 -11.89
C VAL A 113 1.89 -6.89 -10.83
N ARG A 114 3.22 -6.78 -10.71
CA ARG A 114 3.87 -5.96 -9.68
C ARG A 114 3.66 -4.46 -9.91
N THR A 115 3.42 -4.03 -11.16
CA THR A 115 3.24 -2.60 -11.50
C THR A 115 1.80 -2.11 -11.33
N MET A 116 0.82 -3.01 -11.20
CA MET A 116 -0.58 -2.64 -11.00
C MET A 116 -0.77 -1.82 -9.72
N PRO A 117 -1.70 -0.86 -9.66
CA PRO A 117 -1.91 0.02 -8.51
C PRO A 117 -2.80 -0.65 -7.46
N TRP A 118 -2.32 -1.72 -6.83
CA TRP A 118 -3.11 -2.54 -5.90
C TRP A 118 -3.69 -1.76 -4.72
N GLU A 119 -3.08 -0.67 -4.28
CA GLU A 119 -3.60 0.21 -3.21
C GLU A 119 -4.94 0.84 -3.58
N LEU A 120 -5.21 1.00 -4.88
CA LEU A 120 -6.48 1.54 -5.35
C LEU A 120 -7.59 0.49 -5.36
N LEU A 121 -7.27 -0.80 -5.14
CA LEU A 121 -8.22 -1.89 -5.28
C LEU A 121 -9.51 -1.61 -4.49
N ALA A 122 -10.63 -1.65 -5.21
CA ALA A 122 -11.95 -1.56 -4.61
C ALA A 122 -12.57 -2.94 -4.42
N PHE A 123 -13.35 -3.09 -3.36
CA PHE A 123 -14.17 -4.25 -3.07
C PHE A 123 -15.59 -3.78 -2.77
N GLU A 124 -16.61 -4.45 -3.31
CA GLU A 124 -18.02 -4.03 -3.19
C GLU A 124 -18.26 -2.55 -3.59
N ASN A 125 -17.55 -2.07 -4.63
CA ASN A 125 -17.55 -0.68 -5.12
C ASN A 125 -17.00 0.35 -4.12
N GLN A 126 -16.26 -0.06 -3.11
CA GLN A 126 -15.59 0.85 -2.16
C GLN A 126 -14.08 0.59 -2.13
N PRO A 127 -13.23 1.63 -2.07
CA PRO A 127 -11.80 1.44 -1.81
C PRO A 127 -11.60 0.67 -0.50
N ILE A 128 -10.67 -0.29 -0.48
CA ILE A 128 -10.41 -1.09 0.74
C ILE A 128 -10.04 -0.19 1.93
N GLU A 129 -9.24 0.84 1.71
CA GLU A 129 -8.90 1.84 2.74
C GLU A 129 -10.15 2.53 3.30
N GLY A 130 -11.15 2.81 2.44
CA GLY A 130 -12.45 3.37 2.84
C GLY A 130 -13.29 2.45 3.73
N THR A 131 -12.96 1.16 3.79
CA THR A 131 -13.59 0.18 4.71
C THR A 131 -12.82 0.01 6.02
N GLY A 132 -11.74 0.77 6.22
CA GLY A 132 -10.82 0.60 7.35
C GLY A 132 -9.82 -0.55 7.16
N GLY A 133 -9.70 -1.08 5.94
CA GLY A 133 -8.72 -2.11 5.59
C GLY A 133 -7.37 -1.52 5.18
N VAL A 134 -6.35 -2.36 5.12
CA VAL A 134 -5.00 -1.99 4.68
C VAL A 134 -4.58 -2.91 3.54
N ILE A 135 -3.87 -2.37 2.55
CA ILE A 135 -3.24 -3.15 1.48
C ILE A 135 -1.73 -3.12 1.70
N ALA A 136 -1.10 -4.29 1.66
CA ALA A 136 0.35 -4.44 1.81
C ALA A 136 0.90 -5.24 0.63
N ARG A 137 1.85 -4.68 -0.12
CA ARG A 137 2.56 -5.42 -1.17
C ARG A 137 3.78 -6.14 -0.60
N LEU A 138 3.93 -7.42 -0.92
CA LEU A 138 5.18 -8.12 -0.69
C LEU A 138 6.16 -7.80 -1.82
N SER A 139 7.34 -7.37 -1.45
CA SER A 139 8.46 -7.23 -2.39
C SER A 139 9.38 -8.43 -2.26
N ALA A 140 9.91 -8.90 -3.39
CA ALA A 140 11.01 -9.85 -3.39
C ALA A 140 12.19 -9.28 -2.59
N GLY A 141 12.71 -10.05 -1.65
CA GLY A 141 13.79 -9.59 -0.78
C GLY A 141 14.12 -10.60 0.31
N LYS A 142 15.27 -10.41 0.96
CA LYS A 142 15.63 -11.23 2.13
C LYS A 142 14.60 -10.99 3.23
N GLN A 143 14.05 -12.09 3.77
CA GLN A 143 13.22 -12.01 4.95
C GLN A 143 14.05 -11.45 6.11
N LEU A 144 13.82 -10.18 6.44
CA LEU A 144 14.41 -9.57 7.62
C LEU A 144 13.71 -10.19 8.82
N ARG A 145 14.43 -11.04 9.57
CA ARG A 145 14.00 -11.46 10.90
C ARG A 145 14.10 -10.25 11.81
N LEU A 146 13.06 -9.44 11.84
CA LEU A 146 12.93 -8.38 12.82
C LEU A 146 12.88 -9.03 14.19
N LYS A 147 13.81 -8.67 15.06
CA LYS A 147 13.73 -9.09 16.46
C LYS A 147 12.43 -8.51 17.03
N PRO A 148 11.63 -9.30 17.77
CA PRO A 148 10.42 -8.78 18.41
C PRO A 148 10.78 -7.54 19.23
N VAL A 149 10.23 -6.39 18.86
CA VAL A 149 10.56 -5.15 19.53
C VAL A 149 9.82 -5.13 20.85
N LYS A 150 10.56 -5.34 21.94
CA LYS A 150 10.03 -5.24 23.32
C LYS A 150 10.05 -3.80 23.85
N GLN A 151 10.42 -2.83 23.02
CA GLN A 151 10.73 -1.46 23.40
C GLN A 151 9.69 -0.49 22.83
N ARG A 152 9.63 0.73 23.40
CA ARG A 152 8.77 1.81 22.91
C ARG A 152 9.07 2.11 21.44
N LEU A 153 8.00 2.24 20.66
CA LEU A 153 8.07 2.65 19.27
C LEU A 153 8.37 4.15 19.20
N ALA A 154 9.38 4.51 18.43
CA ALA A 154 9.77 5.89 18.15
C ALA A 154 9.40 6.24 16.71
N VAL A 155 8.80 7.41 16.55
CA VAL A 155 8.46 8.02 15.26
C VAL A 155 9.57 9.00 14.92
N LEU A 156 10.30 8.70 13.87
CA LEU A 156 11.33 9.56 13.31
C LEU A 156 10.74 10.35 12.15
N SER A 157 11.03 11.64 12.06
CA SER A 157 10.75 12.42 10.85
C SER A 157 12.05 12.93 10.23
N TRP A 158 12.18 12.79 8.92
CA TRP A 158 13.21 13.45 8.13
C TRP A 158 12.56 14.28 7.04
N CYS A 159 12.94 15.56 6.96
CA CYS A 159 12.42 16.49 5.97
C CYS A 159 13.55 17.41 5.48
N PRO A 160 14.00 17.30 4.22
CA PRO A 160 15.08 18.13 3.70
C PRO A 160 14.68 19.61 3.51
N THR A 161 13.38 19.91 3.54
CA THR A 161 12.81 21.26 3.31
C THR A 161 11.81 21.60 4.43
N ALA A 162 12.21 21.42 5.68
CA ALA A 162 11.35 21.59 6.86
C ALA A 162 10.82 23.02 7.06
N ASP A 163 11.48 23.99 6.43
CA ASP A 163 11.14 25.41 6.40
C ASP A 163 9.99 25.75 5.43
N GLU A 164 9.70 24.87 4.46
CA GLU A 164 8.56 25.08 3.58
C GLU A 164 7.23 24.86 4.30
N ALA A 165 6.26 25.75 4.11
CA ALA A 165 5.00 25.78 4.86
C ALA A 165 4.26 24.42 4.88
N VAL A 166 4.19 23.74 3.73
CA VAL A 166 3.53 22.42 3.63
C VAL A 166 4.29 21.35 4.41
N CYS A 167 5.62 21.32 4.28
CA CYS A 167 6.48 20.37 4.98
C CYS A 167 6.45 20.61 6.50
N SER A 168 6.57 21.86 6.92
CA SER A 168 6.49 22.29 8.32
C SER A 168 5.16 21.87 8.97
N GLN A 169 4.03 22.11 8.28
CA GLN A 169 2.72 21.68 8.77
C GLN A 169 2.65 20.15 8.96
N ARG A 170 3.19 19.38 8.01
CA ARG A 170 3.18 17.90 8.10
C ARG A 170 4.06 17.38 9.23
N ILE A 171 5.21 18.00 9.47
CA ILE A 171 6.07 17.68 10.62
C ILE A 171 5.33 17.96 11.94
N ALA A 172 4.63 19.09 12.03
CA ALA A 172 3.83 19.44 13.20
C ALA A 172 2.67 18.46 13.44
N ASP A 173 1.97 18.04 12.37
CA ASP A 173 0.90 17.04 12.46
C ASP A 173 1.43 15.70 12.98
N LEU A 174 2.60 15.26 12.49
CA LEU A 174 3.25 14.02 12.94
C LEU A 174 3.68 14.09 14.41
N ALA A 175 4.24 15.23 14.84
CA ALA A 175 4.62 15.44 16.23
C ALA A 175 3.41 15.36 17.16
N ARG A 176 2.29 16.01 16.78
CA ARG A 176 1.02 15.96 17.52
C ARG A 176 0.46 14.53 17.61
N LEU A 177 0.39 13.81 16.49
CA LEU A 177 -0.13 12.44 16.46
C LEU A 177 0.73 11.48 17.30
N ALA A 178 2.06 11.64 17.24
CA ALA A 178 2.96 10.85 18.06
C ALA A 178 2.73 11.11 19.57
N GLU A 179 2.54 12.36 19.97
CA GLU A 179 2.21 12.72 21.35
C GLU A 179 0.86 12.13 21.79
N GLU A 180 -0.19 12.26 20.97
CA GLU A 180 -1.52 11.69 21.23
C GLU A 180 -1.49 10.18 21.43
N TRP A 181 -0.60 9.48 20.71
CA TRP A 181 -0.44 8.03 20.82
C TRP A 181 0.62 7.61 21.86
N GLY A 182 1.20 8.56 22.60
CA GLY A 182 2.22 8.30 23.62
C GLY A 182 3.53 7.74 23.04
N LEU A 183 3.83 8.04 21.79
CA LEU A 183 5.03 7.63 21.06
C LEU A 183 6.15 8.65 21.23
N VAL A 184 7.40 8.18 21.17
CA VAL A 184 8.57 9.06 21.19
C VAL A 184 8.76 9.64 19.80
N TRP A 185 8.64 10.95 19.64
CA TRP A 185 8.91 11.62 18.37
C TRP A 185 10.31 12.25 18.32
N VAL A 186 11.05 12.03 17.23
CA VAL A 186 12.39 12.59 17.03
C VAL A 186 12.54 13.11 15.60
N ASN A 187 12.88 14.39 15.45
CA ASN A 187 13.36 14.90 14.17
C ASN A 187 14.83 14.49 13.97
N VAL A 188 15.12 13.77 12.88
CA VAL A 188 16.39 13.06 12.63
C VAL A 188 17.58 14.02 12.41
N GLU A 189 17.36 15.33 12.36
CA GLU A 189 18.43 16.33 12.35
C GLU A 189 19.42 16.22 13.53
N LYS A 190 19.00 15.68 14.69
CA LYS A 190 19.76 15.83 15.94
C LYS A 190 20.44 14.56 16.46
N SER A 191 19.89 13.37 16.17
CA SER A 191 20.50 12.03 16.35
C SER A 191 19.39 10.98 16.44
N LEU A 192 19.73 9.72 16.20
CA LEU A 192 18.83 8.59 16.40
C LEU A 192 18.89 8.12 17.86
N PRO A 193 17.75 7.84 18.52
CA PRO A 193 17.77 7.18 19.82
C PRO A 193 18.27 5.75 19.69
N ASP A 194 19.17 5.34 20.60
CA ASP A 194 19.67 3.98 20.67
C ASP A 194 18.53 3.01 21.05
N ASN A 195 18.29 1.99 20.21
CA ASN A 195 17.41 0.84 20.48
C ASN A 195 15.90 1.16 20.62
N ALA A 196 15.30 1.92 19.71
CA ALA A 196 13.83 2.00 19.58
C ALA A 196 13.34 1.23 18.34
N ALA A 197 12.09 0.72 18.37
CA ALA A 197 11.40 0.39 17.12
C ALA A 197 11.23 1.68 16.32
N LEU A 198 11.66 1.73 15.07
CA LEU A 198 11.67 2.97 14.29
C LEU A 198 10.56 2.94 13.26
N VAL A 199 9.67 3.92 13.32
CA VAL A 199 8.84 4.33 12.18
C VAL A 199 9.48 5.58 11.61
N LEU A 200 9.99 5.51 10.37
CA LEU A 200 10.58 6.66 9.69
C LEU A 200 9.56 7.28 8.73
N HIS A 201 9.16 8.52 9.02
CA HIS A 201 8.42 9.37 8.10
C HIS A 201 9.40 10.25 7.31
N ILE A 202 9.38 10.10 5.99
CA ILE A 202 10.11 10.98 5.07
C ILE A 202 9.12 11.97 4.49
N VAL A 203 9.31 13.25 4.77
CA VAL A 203 8.47 14.35 4.25
C VAL A 203 9.30 15.12 3.22
N CYS A 204 9.05 14.93 1.93
CA CYS A 204 9.80 15.62 0.87
C CYS A 204 8.98 15.81 -0.40
N HIS A 205 9.43 16.71 -1.28
CA HIS A 205 8.86 16.86 -2.63
C HIS A 205 9.28 15.70 -3.53
N GLY A 206 8.34 14.84 -3.91
CA GLY A 206 8.59 13.59 -4.63
C GLY A 206 9.35 13.70 -5.96
N ARG A 207 9.44 14.88 -6.58
CA ARG A 207 10.21 15.09 -7.83
C ARG A 207 11.61 15.68 -7.63
N ARG A 208 11.83 16.45 -6.55
CA ARG A 208 13.12 17.11 -6.31
C ARG A 208 14.17 16.15 -5.76
N VAL A 209 13.72 15.08 -5.10
CA VAL A 209 14.59 14.22 -4.29
C VAL A 209 14.52 12.73 -4.69
N ALA A 210 13.76 12.36 -5.72
CA ALA A 210 13.67 10.96 -6.17
C ALA A 210 15.02 10.35 -6.61
N HIS A 211 15.99 11.18 -6.97
CA HIS A 211 17.35 10.75 -7.31
C HIS A 211 18.33 10.86 -6.13
N GLU A 212 17.95 11.54 -5.04
CA GLU A 212 18.82 11.87 -3.90
C GLU A 212 18.43 11.10 -2.63
N VAL A 213 17.17 10.69 -2.50
CA VAL A 213 16.69 9.80 -1.43
C VAL A 213 16.69 8.38 -1.94
N GLN A 214 17.80 7.69 -1.69
CA GLN A 214 17.81 6.25 -1.73
C GLN A 214 17.52 5.74 -0.32
N LEU A 215 16.37 5.08 -0.15
CA LEU A 215 16.16 4.25 1.03
C LEU A 215 17.10 3.05 0.87
N MET A 216 18.32 3.16 1.41
CA MET A 216 19.26 2.05 1.44
C MET A 216 18.76 1.00 2.44
N LEU A 217 17.79 0.20 2.00
CA LEU A 217 17.43 -1.03 2.68
C LEU A 217 18.65 -1.95 2.59
N GLN A 218 19.19 -2.40 3.72
CA GLN A 218 20.24 -3.42 3.71
C GLN A 218 19.71 -4.68 3.01
N GLY A 219 20.06 -4.86 1.74
CA GLY A 219 19.89 -6.09 0.98
C GLY A 219 18.54 -6.31 0.29
N GLY A 220 17.82 -5.26 -0.13
CA GLY A 220 16.59 -5.40 -0.94
C GLY A 220 16.54 -4.44 -2.14
N GLU A 221 15.92 -4.87 -3.24
CA GLU A 221 15.58 -4.00 -4.38
C GLU A 221 14.22 -3.34 -4.13
N GLN A 222 14.14 -2.01 -4.22
CA GLN A 222 12.89 -1.26 -4.09
C GLN A 222 11.98 -1.55 -5.28
N ALA A 223 10.70 -1.83 -5.04
CA ALA A 223 9.72 -1.98 -6.13
C ALA A 223 9.53 -0.64 -6.86
N LEU A 224 9.53 -0.66 -8.20
CA LEU A 224 9.06 0.46 -9.00
C LEU A 224 7.62 0.82 -8.60
N GLY A 225 7.37 2.10 -8.32
CA GLY A 225 6.04 2.58 -7.92
C GLY A 225 5.70 2.42 -6.44
N THR A 226 6.68 2.15 -5.55
CA THR A 226 6.43 2.20 -4.09
C THR A 226 5.91 3.59 -3.70
N ALA A 227 4.63 3.67 -3.35
CA ALA A 227 4.02 4.90 -2.89
C ALA A 227 4.26 5.08 -1.39
N THR A 228 4.66 6.29 -1.01
CA THR A 228 4.63 6.75 0.37
C THR A 228 3.16 6.97 0.75
N HIS A 229 2.60 6.10 1.60
CA HIS A 229 1.26 6.31 2.15
C HIS A 229 1.28 7.44 3.17
N ILE A 230 0.34 8.38 3.01
CA ILE A 230 -0.02 9.35 4.04
C ILE A 230 -1.13 8.69 4.86
N MET A 231 -0.83 8.28 6.09
CA MET A 231 -1.90 8.05 7.06
C MET A 231 -2.36 9.43 7.56
N LEU A 232 -3.61 9.77 7.26
CA LEU A 232 -4.31 10.93 7.84
C LEU A 232 -4.94 10.56 9.16
#